data_AF-A0A7Y2ZHZ2-F1
#
_entry.id   AF-A0A7Y2ZHZ2-F1
#
_cell.length_a   1.000
_cell.length_b   1.000
_cell.length_c   1.000
_cell.angle_alpha   90.00
_cell.angle_beta   90.00
_cell.angle_gamma   90.00
#
_symmetry.space_group_name_H-M   'P 1'
#
loop_
_entity.id
_entity.type
_entity.pdbx_description
1 polymer ?
#
loop_
_entity_poly.entity_id
_entity_poly.type
_entity_poly.pdbx_seq_one_letter_code
_entity_poly.pdbx_strand_id
1 'polypeptide(L)'
;MVAAGVAHFVNPDFYLRIMPPWLPWHEALILLSGVCEVAAGVLVLTPRTRRAGGLFAIAVLLGVFPANVWMAIDPSIWPEIPVWGRWARLPLQALLIVWAWRVTQPRGRSS
;
A
#
# COMPACT_ATOMS: atom_id res chain seq x y z
N MET A 1 0.62 -3.07 6.18
CA MET A 1 -0.40 -3.92 5.53
C MET A 1 -1.68 -3.83 6.35
N VAL A 2 -1.89 -4.60 7.42
CA VAL A 2 -3.17 -4.56 8.17
C VAL A 2 -3.56 -3.17 8.70
N ALA A 3 -2.65 -2.44 9.35
CA ALA A 3 -2.95 -1.10 9.86
C ALA A 3 -3.23 -0.05 8.76
N ALA A 4 -2.61 -0.19 7.58
CA ALA A 4 -2.82 0.69 6.43
C ALA A 4 -4.14 0.35 5.70
N GLY A 5 -4.50 -0.94 5.64
CA GLY A 5 -5.77 -1.42 5.12
C GLY A 5 -6.93 -0.97 6.01
N VAL A 6 -6.79 -1.05 7.34
CA VAL A 6 -7.79 -0.53 8.28
C VAL A 6 -7.98 0.99 8.13
N ALA A 7 -6.90 1.75 7.88
CA ALA A 7 -7.00 3.19 7.65
C ALA A 7 -7.87 3.56 6.43
N HIS A 8 -7.90 2.72 5.37
CA HIS A 8 -8.77 2.93 4.21
C HIS A 8 -10.26 2.84 4.56
N PHE A 9 -10.62 2.01 5.54
CA PHE A 9 -12.00 1.86 6.02
C PHE A 9 -12.41 2.93 7.03
N VAL A 10 -11.45 3.52 7.75
CA VAL A 10 -11.71 4.53 8.78
C VAL A 10 -11.94 5.91 8.18
N ASN A 11 -11.34 6.23 7.02
CA ASN A 11 -11.47 7.55 6.41
C ASN A 11 -11.61 7.50 4.87
N PRO A 12 -12.65 6.85 4.32
CA PRO A 12 -12.83 6.70 2.88
C PRO A 12 -12.94 8.04 2.14
N ASP A 13 -13.58 9.06 2.73
CA ASP A 13 -13.70 10.42 2.16
C ASP A 13 -12.34 11.08 1.96
N PHE A 14 -11.41 10.83 2.88
CA PHE A 14 -10.04 11.29 2.74
C PHE A 14 -9.35 10.63 1.53
N TYR A 15 -9.51 9.32 1.37
CA TYR A 15 -8.92 8.57 0.25
C TYR A 15 -9.56 8.91 -1.11
N LEU A 16 -10.85 9.26 -1.13
CA LEU A 16 -11.56 9.71 -2.33
C LEU A 16 -11.03 11.05 -2.84
N ARG A 17 -10.70 11.99 -1.94
CA ARG A 17 -10.18 13.31 -2.32
C ARG A 17 -8.77 13.27 -2.89
N ILE A 18 -7.98 12.26 -2.55
CA ILE A 18 -6.60 12.11 -3.01
C ILE A 18 -6.43 11.27 -4.28
N MET A 19 -7.53 10.66 -4.72
CA MET A 19 -7.53 9.74 -5.83
C MET A 19 -7.38 10.51 -7.15
N PRO A 20 -6.54 10.04 -8.09
CA PRO A 20 -6.31 10.77 -9.34
C PRO A 20 -7.58 10.84 -10.19
N PRO A 21 -7.88 11.99 -10.82
CA PRO A 21 -9.11 12.17 -11.60
C PRO A 21 -9.19 11.29 -12.85
N TRP A 22 -8.06 10.76 -13.33
CA TRP A 22 -8.01 9.83 -14.46
C TRP A 22 -8.34 8.38 -14.10
N LEU A 23 -8.50 8.05 -12.82
CA LEU A 23 -8.79 6.69 -12.37
C LEU A 23 -10.31 6.51 -12.21
N PRO A 24 -10.98 5.62 -12.94
CA PRO A 24 -12.40 5.35 -12.72
C PRO A 24 -12.61 4.53 -11.43
N TRP A 25 -13.77 4.67 -10.79
CA TRP A 25 -14.20 3.88 -9.62
C TRP A 25 -13.33 4.03 -8.37
N HIS A 26 -13.07 5.28 -7.97
CA HIS A 26 -12.27 5.62 -6.79
C HIS A 26 -12.68 4.86 -5.51
N GLU A 27 -13.97 4.81 -5.19
CA GLU A 27 -14.48 4.11 -4.00
C GLU A 27 -14.18 2.61 -4.04
N ALA A 28 -14.45 1.97 -5.19
CA ALA A 28 -14.23 0.54 -5.36
C ALA A 28 -12.74 0.20 -5.26
N LEU A 29 -11.86 1.07 -5.75
CA LEU A 29 -10.41 0.86 -5.69
C LEU A 29 -9.85 1.03 -4.28
N ILE A 30 -10.38 1.97 -3.48
CA ILE A 30 -10.02 2.16 -2.06
C ILE A 30 -10.48 0.96 -1.23
N LEU A 31 -11.71 0.49 -1.46
CA LEU A 31 -12.23 -0.72 -0.82
C LEU A 31 -11.44 -1.96 -1.22
N LEU A 32 -11.14 -2.10 -2.52
CA LEU A 32 -10.40 -3.24 -3.04
C LEU A 32 -8.96 -3.24 -2.52
N SER A 33 -8.26 -2.09 -2.47
CA SER A 33 -6.91 -2.01 -1.91
C SER A 33 -6.91 -2.36 -0.43
N GLY A 34 -7.88 -1.87 0.35
CA GLY A 34 -8.04 -2.19 1.77
C GLY A 34 -8.24 -3.69 2.01
N VAL A 35 -9.14 -4.33 1.25
CA VAL A 35 -9.35 -5.79 1.31
C VAL A 35 -8.09 -6.55 0.90
N CYS A 36 -7.42 -6.13 -0.17
CA CYS A 36 -6.19 -6.76 -0.62
C CYS A 36 -5.06 -6.63 0.41
N GLU A 37 -4.91 -5.50 1.10
CA GLU A 37 -3.88 -5.34 2.14
C GLU A 37 -4.14 -6.22 3.37
N VAL A 38 -5.40 -6.37 3.77
CA VAL A 38 -5.78 -7.28 4.86
C VAL A 38 -5.52 -8.73 4.43
N ALA A 39 -5.94 -9.12 3.23
CA ALA A 39 -5.70 -10.45 2.68
C ALA A 39 -4.20 -10.75 2.55
N ALA A 40 -3.38 -9.79 2.09
CA ALA A 40 -1.93 -9.90 2.04
C ALA A 40 -1.33 -10.12 3.44
N GLY A 41 -1.80 -9.36 4.45
CA GLY A 41 -1.40 -9.54 5.84
C GLY A 41 -1.70 -10.94 6.37
N VAL A 42 -2.91 -11.46 6.12
CA VAL A 42 -3.33 -12.81 6.54
C VAL A 42 -2.51 -13.89 5.81
N LEU A 43 -2.29 -13.74 4.51
CA LEU A 43 -1.51 -14.69 3.71
C LEU A 43 -0.04 -14.76 4.14
N VAL A 44 0.54 -13.65 4.61
CA VAL A 44 1.91 -13.59 5.13
C VAL A 44 2.05 -14.31 6.48
N LEU A 45 1.01 -14.28 7.32
CA LEU A 45 1.03 -14.96 8.63
C LEU A 45 1.16 -16.47 8.47
N THR A 46 0.45 -17.06 7.50
CA THR A 46 0.50 -18.50 7.24
C THR A 46 1.80 -18.90 6.53
N PRO A 47 2.67 -19.76 7.13
CA PRO A 47 3.98 -20.11 6.56
C PRO A 47 3.91 -20.71 5.15
N ARG A 48 2.84 -21.46 4.87
CA ARG A 48 2.61 -22.13 3.58
C ARG A 48 2.25 -21.16 2.45
N THR A 49 1.57 -20.06 2.77
CA THR A 49 1.15 -19.03 1.80
C THR A 49 2.03 -17.78 1.85
N ARG A 50 3.01 -17.72 2.77
CA ARG A 50 3.86 -16.55 2.99
C ARG A 50 4.51 -16.00 1.73
N ARG A 51 4.97 -16.89 0.85
CA ARG A 51 5.53 -16.53 -0.46
C ARG A 51 4.52 -15.84 -1.37
N ALA A 52 3.34 -16.43 -1.50
CA ALA A 52 2.24 -15.86 -2.28
C ALA A 52 1.74 -14.54 -1.66
N GLY A 53 1.62 -14.48 -0.34
CA GLY A 53 1.22 -13.28 0.40
C GLY A 53 2.20 -12.12 0.23
N GLY A 54 3.51 -12.39 0.25
CA GLY A 54 4.52 -11.36 -0.02
C GLY A 54 4.49 -10.86 -1.48
N LEU A 55 4.32 -11.75 -2.47
CA LEU A 55 4.15 -11.35 -3.87
C LEU A 55 2.87 -10.54 -4.07
N PHE A 56 1.78 -10.95 -3.43
CA PHE A 56 0.51 -10.25 -3.47
C PHE A 56 0.62 -8.85 -2.83
N ALA A 57 1.31 -8.74 -1.69
CA ALA A 57 1.60 -7.45 -1.06
C ALA A 57 2.39 -6.52 -1.99
N ILE A 58 3.38 -7.04 -2.72
CA ILE A 58 4.14 -6.27 -3.73
C ILE A 58 3.21 -5.79 -4.85
N ALA A 59 2.36 -6.67 -5.39
CA ALA A 59 1.42 -6.30 -6.44
C ALA A 59 0.47 -5.17 -6.00
N VAL A 60 -0.06 -5.26 -4.78
CA VAL A 60 -0.91 -4.21 -4.19
C VAL A 60 -0.13 -2.90 -4.02
N LEU A 61 1.08 -2.97 -3.47
CA LEU A 61 1.96 -1.81 -3.29
C LEU A 61 2.31 -1.13 -4.62
N LEU A 62 2.54 -1.91 -5.68
CA LEU A 62 2.76 -1.37 -7.03
C LEU A 62 1.49 -0.74 -7.60
N GLY A 63 0.32 -1.33 -7.37
CA GLY A 63 -0.96 -0.80 -7.81
C GLY A 63 -1.31 0.56 -7.19
N VAL A 64 -0.97 0.78 -5.91
CA VAL A 64 -1.22 2.07 -5.22
C VAL A 64 -0.09 3.09 -5.42
N PHE A 65 1.06 2.69 -5.97
CA PHE A 65 2.20 3.58 -6.21
C PHE A 65 1.87 4.80 -7.08
N PRO A 66 1.14 4.69 -8.21
CA PRO A 66 0.75 5.86 -9.01
C PRO A 66 -0.08 6.88 -8.23
N ALA A 67 -0.98 6.42 -7.35
CA ALA A 67 -1.77 7.31 -6.50
C ALA A 67 -0.89 8.05 -5.47
N ASN A 68 0.10 7.37 -4.88
CA ASN A 68 1.05 8.00 -3.96
C ASN A 68 1.99 9.00 -4.64
N VAL A 69 2.40 8.73 -5.89
CA VAL A 69 3.17 9.68 -6.70
C VAL A 69 2.33 10.90 -7.04
N TRP A 70 1.06 10.71 -7.41
CA TRP A 70 0.14 11.82 -7.66
C TRP A 70 -0.01 12.76 -6.45
N MET A 71 -0.21 12.20 -5.26
CA MET A 71 -0.23 12.98 -4.00
C MET A 71 1.09 13.71 -3.69
N ALA A 72 2.23 13.16 -4.11
CA ALA A 72 3.52 13.80 -3.89
C ALA A 72 3.74 14.99 -4.82
N ILE A 73 3.23 14.90 -6.05
CA ILE A 73 3.36 15.91 -7.10
C ILE A 73 2.35 17.04 -6.91
N ASP A 74 1.09 16.73 -6.61
CA ASP A 74 0.03 17.73 -6.47
C ASP A 74 -0.15 18.17 -5.01
N PRO A 75 0.24 19.41 -4.64
CA PRO A 75 0.14 19.90 -3.28
C PRO A 75 -1.28 20.21 -2.83
N SER A 76 -2.22 20.40 -3.77
CA SER A 76 -3.61 20.75 -3.48
C SER A 76 -4.40 19.60 -2.86
N ILE A 77 -3.90 18.38 -3.05
CA ILE A 77 -4.52 17.14 -2.59
C ILE A 77 -4.41 16.98 -1.07
N TRP A 78 -3.32 17.47 -0.48
CA TRP A 78 -3.07 17.30 0.95
C TRP A 78 -2.38 18.51 1.59
N PRO A 79 -3.10 19.64 1.70
CA PRO A 79 -2.53 20.91 2.14
C PRO A 79 -2.10 20.90 3.61
N GLU A 80 -2.70 20.04 4.44
CA GLU A 80 -2.40 19.91 5.87
C GLU A 80 -1.08 19.19 6.15
N ILE A 81 -0.58 18.38 5.21
CA ILE A 81 0.68 17.64 5.39
C ILE A 81 1.85 18.40 4.75
N PRO A 82 2.95 18.62 5.50
CA PRO A 82 4.16 19.24 4.98
C PRO A 82 4.65 18.51 3.73
N VAL A 83 5.23 19.24 2.77
CA VAL A 83 5.76 18.67 1.52
C VAL A 83 6.66 17.46 1.80
N TRP A 84 7.57 17.56 2.77
CA TRP A 84 8.45 16.45 3.14
C TRP A 84 7.70 15.20 3.61
N GLY A 85 6.56 15.33 4.28
CA GLY A 85 5.75 14.21 4.75
C GLY A 85 5.06 13.46 3.62
N ARG A 86 4.74 14.15 2.52
CA ARG A 86 4.22 13.54 1.28
C ARG A 86 5.31 12.74 0.58
N TRP A 87 6.50 13.34 0.44
CA TRP A 87 7.65 12.67 -0.17
C TRP A 87 8.18 11.51 0.68
N ALA A 88 8.11 11.58 2.01
CA ALA A 88 8.54 10.51 2.92
C ALA A 88 7.74 9.20 2.77
N ARG A 89 6.55 9.24 2.17
CA ARG A 89 5.73 8.05 1.91
C ARG A 89 6.31 7.17 0.81
N LEU A 90 6.96 7.76 -0.19
CA LEU A 90 7.59 7.01 -1.28
C LEU A 90 8.74 6.09 -0.79
N PRO A 91 9.72 6.56 0.00
CA PRO A 91 10.74 5.68 0.56
C PRO A 91 10.15 4.69 1.57
N LEU A 92 9.13 5.07 2.35
CA LEU A 92 8.44 4.11 3.23
C LEU A 92 7.77 2.98 2.42
N GLN A 93 7.14 3.32 1.29
CA GLN A 93 6.54 2.35 0.38
C GLN A 93 7.60 1.43 -0.23
N ALA A 94 8.75 1.98 -0.63
CA ALA A 94 9.88 1.18 -1.09
C ALA A 94 10.40 0.22 -0.01
N LEU A 95 10.50 0.68 1.24
CA LEU A 95 10.86 -0.18 2.38
C LEU A 95 9.84 -1.30 2.60
N LEU A 96 8.54 -1.02 2.45
CA LEU A 96 7.48 -2.02 2.53
C LEU A 96 7.56 -3.04 1.38
N ILE A 97 7.89 -2.62 0.15
CA ILE A 97 8.12 -3.52 -0.98
C ILE A 97 9.33 -4.42 -0.70
N VAL A 98 10.44 -3.86 -0.22
CA VAL A 98 11.63 -4.64 0.15
C VAL A 98 11.32 -5.61 1.29
N TRP A 99 10.55 -5.19 2.29
CA TRP A 99 10.11 -6.06 3.38
C TRP A 99 9.23 -7.19 2.85
N ALA A 100 8.25 -6.90 2.00
CA ALA A 100 7.39 -7.90 1.38
C ALA A 100 8.21 -8.89 0.53
N TRP A 101 9.20 -8.40 -0.22
CA TRP A 101 10.16 -9.23 -0.96
C TRP A 101 11.00 -10.12 -0.04
N ARG A 102 11.47 -9.60 1.11
CA ARG A 102 12.17 -10.44 2.09
C ARG A 102 11.28 -11.53 2.67
N VAL A 103 9.98 -11.26 2.83
CA VAL A 103 8.99 -12.24 3.27
C VAL A 103 8.76 -13.34 2.23
N THR A 104 8.95 -13.07 0.93
CA THR A 104 8.89 -14.10 -0.13
C THR A 104 10.14 -14.98 -0.20
N GLN A 105 11.25 -14.57 0.40
CA GLN A 105 12.42 -15.41 0.47
C GLN A 105 12.17 -16.54 1.51
N PRO A 106 12.40 -17.81 1.14
CA PRO A 106 12.44 -18.87 2.12
C PRO A 106 13.44 -18.47 3.19
N ARG A 107 13.14 -18.70 4.48
CA ARG A 107 14.17 -18.73 5.52
C ARG A 107 15.06 -19.96 5.29
N GLY A 108 15.84 -19.93 4.21
CA GLY A 108 16.95 -20.84 3.96
C GLY A 108 18.09 -20.41 4.88
N ARG A 109 18.50 -21.34 5.73
CA ARG A 109 19.48 -21.19 6.80
C ARG A 109 20.78 -20.55 6.35
N SER A 110 21.36 -19.79 7.27
CA SER A 110 22.81 -19.63 7.44
C SER A 110 23.58 -20.88 7.03
N SER A 111 24.51 -20.72 6.10
CA SER A 111 25.69 -21.60 5.97
C SER A 111 26.85 -20.97 6.70
#